data_AF-A0A949ZPK1-F1
#
_entry.id   AF-A0A949ZPK1-F1
#
_cell.length_a   1.000
_cell.length_b   1.000
_cell.length_c   1.000
_cell.angle_alpha   90.00
_cell.angle_beta   90.00
_cell.angle_gamma   90.00
#
_symmetry.space_group_name_H-M   'P 1'
#
loop_
_entity.id
_entity.type
_entity.pdbx_description
1 polymer ?
#
loop_
_entity_poly.entity_id
_entity_poly.type
_entity_poly.pdbx_seq_one_letter_code
_entity_poly.pdbx_strand_id
1 'polypeptide(L)'
;MRLADRIIAWIIVLLGLLFISAVKRQFTPENMWYVGTGMLVLLVGALNLLRIRVTSARWFVAAVDVLLACFAFFLGSASGLVVPGIILALLAVAEAGLSLMPAG
;
A
#
# COMPACT_ATOMS: atom_id res chain seq x y z
N MET A 1 -8.07 20.00 4.19
CA MET A 1 -7.73 18.62 3.75
C MET A 1 -7.19 17.67 4.82
N ARG A 2 -6.61 18.14 5.95
CA ARG A 2 -5.82 17.29 6.88
C ARG A 2 -6.54 16.15 7.63
N LEU A 3 -7.86 16.21 7.84
CA LEU A 3 -8.57 15.19 8.63
C LEU A 3 -8.98 13.98 7.77
N ALA A 4 -9.53 14.22 6.59
CA ALA A 4 -9.95 13.17 5.66
C ALA A 4 -8.77 12.29 5.23
N ASP A 5 -7.63 12.91 4.88
CA ASP A 5 -6.41 12.17 4.51
C ASP A 5 -5.89 11.30 5.67
N ARG A 6 -6.00 11.79 6.91
CA ARG A 6 -5.63 10.99 8.10
C ARG A 6 -6.56 9.80 8.28
N ILE A 7 -7.87 10.01 8.12
CA ILE A 7 -8.86 8.95 8.23
C ILE A 7 -8.59 7.87 7.18
N ILE A 8 -8.37 8.27 5.92
CA ILE A 8 -8.07 7.34 4.83
C ILE A 8 -6.77 6.57 5.12
N ALA A 9 -5.70 7.26 5.53
CA ALA A 9 -4.43 6.60 5.84
C ALA A 9 -4.58 5.56 6.98
N TRP A 10 -5.36 5.87 8.03
CA TRP A 10 -5.64 4.91 9.09
C TRP A 10 -6.53 3.74 8.64
N ILE A 11 -7.49 3.97 7.74
CA ILE A 11 -8.30 2.90 7.13
C ILE A 11 -7.39 1.94 6.36
N ILE A 12 -6.43 2.45 5.58
CA ILE A 12 -5.46 1.64 4.84
C ILE A 12 -4.61 0.80 5.81
N VAL A 13 -4.09 1.41 6.89
CA VAL A 13 -3.33 0.68 7.93
C VAL A 13 -4.19 -0.43 8.55
N LEU A 14 -5.44 -0.14 8.92
CA LEU A 14 -6.34 -1.14 9.51
C LEU A 14 -6.66 -2.28 8.54
N LEU A 15 -6.87 -1.97 7.26
CA LEU A 15 -7.07 -2.98 6.22
C LEU A 15 -5.86 -3.90 6.12
N GLY A 16 -4.64 -3.35 6.13
CA GLY A 16 -3.40 -4.15 6.13
C GLY A 16 -3.30 -5.08 7.34
N LEU A 17 -3.62 -4.59 8.55
CA LEU A 17 -3.64 -5.41 9.77
C LEU A 17 -4.68 -6.54 9.68
N LEU A 18 -5.89 -6.23 9.22
CA LEU A 18 -6.95 -7.22 9.04
C LEU A 18 -6.53 -8.29 8.04
N PHE A 19 -5.92 -7.90 6.92
CA PHE A 19 -5.43 -8.80 5.89
C PHE A 19 -4.41 -9.80 6.46
N ILE A 20 -3.41 -9.33 7.21
CA ILE A 20 -2.40 -10.20 7.85
C ILE A 20 -3.05 -11.09 8.91
N SER A 21 -3.96 -10.54 9.72
CA SER A 21 -4.60 -11.28 10.82
C SER A 21 -5.51 -12.43 10.35
N ALA A 22 -6.06 -12.31 9.14
CA ALA A 22 -6.92 -13.31 8.54
C ALA A 22 -6.14 -14.49 7.93
N VAL A 23 -4.81 -14.38 7.80
CA VAL A 23 -3.98 -15.44 7.23
C VAL A 23 -3.83 -16.60 8.22
N LYS A 24 -4.08 -17.83 7.73
CA LYS A 24 -3.84 -19.04 8.52
C LYS A 24 -2.36 -19.18 8.83
N ARG A 25 -2.01 -19.67 10.03
CA ARG A 25 -0.62 -19.91 10.46
C ARG A 25 -0.01 -21.16 9.80
N GLN A 26 -0.03 -21.19 8.48
CA GLN A 26 0.55 -22.25 7.65
C GLN A 26 1.46 -21.60 6.61
N PHE A 27 2.66 -22.13 6.45
CA PHE A 27 3.61 -21.67 5.43
C PHE A 27 3.24 -22.23 4.06
N THR A 28 2.21 -21.64 3.45
CA THR A 28 1.86 -21.87 2.04
C THR A 28 2.23 -20.63 1.22
N PRO A 29 2.55 -20.78 -0.08
CA PRO A 29 2.84 -19.65 -0.97
C PRO A 29 1.71 -18.60 -0.98
N GLU A 30 0.47 -19.07 -0.92
CA GLU A 30 -0.73 -18.24 -0.87
C GLU A 30 -0.82 -17.42 0.43
N ASN A 31 -0.51 -18.03 1.58
CA ASN A 31 -0.45 -17.31 2.86
C ASN A 31 0.71 -16.31 2.90
N MET A 32 1.88 -16.67 2.34
CA MET A 32 2.99 -15.73 2.19
C MET A 32 2.63 -14.53 1.31
N TRP A 33 1.85 -14.77 0.24
CA TRP A 33 1.31 -13.71 -0.60
C TRP A 33 0.42 -12.75 0.18
N TYR A 34 -0.52 -13.27 0.98
CA TYR A 34 -1.41 -12.44 1.79
C TYR A 34 -0.67 -11.65 2.88
N VAL A 35 0.31 -12.27 3.55
CA VAL A 35 1.14 -11.59 4.56
C VAL A 35 1.98 -10.50 3.89
N GLY A 36 2.64 -10.80 2.78
CA GLY A 36 3.42 -9.84 2.01
C GLY A 36 2.56 -8.66 1.56
N THR A 37 1.41 -8.95 0.95
CA THR A 37 0.42 -7.94 0.55
C THR A 37 -0.01 -7.06 1.73
N GLY A 38 -0.36 -7.66 2.86
CA GLY A 38 -0.78 -6.92 4.05
C GLY A 38 0.33 -6.03 4.59
N MET A 39 1.60 -6.49 4.58
CA MET A 39 2.76 -5.67 4.96
C MET A 39 2.96 -4.48 4.01
N LEU A 40 2.76 -4.66 2.70
CA LEU A 40 2.84 -3.56 1.72
C LEU A 40 1.75 -2.52 1.98
N VAL A 41 0.51 -2.96 2.24
CA VAL A 41 -0.61 -2.06 2.57
C VAL A 41 -0.32 -1.26 3.85
N LEU A 42 0.28 -1.90 4.87
CA LEU A 42 0.72 -1.19 6.08
C LEU A 42 1.77 -0.12 5.79
N LEU A 43 2.75 -0.45 4.96
CA LEU A 43 3.80 0.48 4.57
C LEU A 43 3.22 1.70 3.83
N VAL A 44 2.29 1.49 2.89
CA VAL A 44 1.58 2.57 2.17
C VAL A 44 0.84 3.46 3.16
N GLY A 45 0.06 2.88 4.09
CA GLY A 45 -0.66 3.65 5.10
C GLY A 45 0.27 4.48 6.00
N ALA A 46 1.42 3.92 6.40
CA ALA A 46 2.43 4.62 7.19
C ALA A 46 3.10 5.77 6.42
N LEU A 47 3.42 5.56 5.15
CA LEU A 47 4.00 6.59 4.27
C LEU A 47 3.02 7.74 4.02
N ASN A 48 1.73 7.44 3.89
CA ASN A 48 0.69 8.46 3.81
C ASN A 48 0.58 9.30 5.09
N LEU A 49 0.63 8.66 6.26
CA LEU A 49 0.71 9.38 7.54
C LEU A 49 1.97 10.26 7.63
N LEU A 50 3.11 9.78 7.10
CA LEU A 50 4.35 10.53 7.03
C LEU A 50 4.24 11.73 6.08
N ARG A 51 3.63 11.57 4.91
CA ARG A 51 3.37 12.65 3.93
C ARG A 51 2.57 13.79 4.54
N ILE A 52 1.57 13.46 5.36
CA ILE A 52 0.73 14.45 6.05
C ILE A 52 1.56 15.27 7.06
N ARG A 53 2.60 14.68 7.65
CA ARG A 53 3.47 15.32 8.65
C ARG A 53 4.65 16.06 8.02
N VAL A 54 5.19 15.57 6.91
CA VAL A 54 6.46 16.01 6.32
C VAL A 54 6.26 16.33 4.83
N THR A 55 6.04 17.60 4.52
CA THR A 55 5.75 18.07 3.15
C THR A 55 6.91 17.83 2.17
N SER A 56 8.15 17.85 2.64
CA SER A 56 9.35 17.59 1.84
C SER A 56 9.51 16.11 1.44
N ALA A 57 8.79 15.19 2.08
CA ALA A 57 8.86 13.76 1.82
C ALA A 57 7.89 13.28 0.72
N ARG A 58 7.09 14.18 0.12
CA ARG A 58 6.06 13.84 -0.87
C ARG A 58 6.58 13.07 -2.08
N TRP A 59 7.70 13.53 -2.65
CA TRP A 59 8.32 12.87 -3.80
C TRP A 59 8.89 11.50 -3.43
N PHE A 60 9.43 11.36 -2.22
CA PHE A 60 9.93 10.10 -1.70
C PHE A 60 8.80 9.09 -1.49
N VAL A 61 7.70 9.52 -0.87
CA VAL A 61 6.50 8.70 -0.70
C VAL A 61 5.95 8.26 -2.05
N ALA A 62 5.82 9.18 -3.02
CA ALA A 62 5.37 8.84 -4.37
C ALA A 62 6.32 7.84 -5.07
N ALA A 63 7.65 8.00 -4.93
CA ALA A 63 8.61 7.06 -5.50
C ALA A 63 8.49 5.66 -4.87
N VAL A 64 8.31 5.59 -3.55
CA VAL A 64 8.13 4.31 -2.85
C VAL A 64 6.80 3.67 -3.23
N ASP A 65 5.72 4.44 -3.38
CA ASP A 65 4.41 3.94 -3.83
C ASP A 65 4.49 3.39 -5.27
N VAL A 66 5.24 4.03 -6.18
CA VAL A 66 5.47 3.51 -7.54
C VAL A 66 6.28 2.22 -7.50
N LEU A 67 7.35 2.15 -6.70
CA LEU A 67 8.13 0.91 -6.53
C LEU A 67 7.27 -0.22 -5.95
N LEU A 68 6.40 0.10 -5.00
CA LEU A 68 5.42 -0.82 -4.43
C LEU A 68 4.42 -1.32 -5.49
N ALA A 69 3.94 -0.43 -6.36
CA ALA A 69 3.04 -0.80 -7.45
C ALA A 69 3.70 -1.78 -8.43
N CYS A 70 4.94 -1.48 -8.84
CA CYS A 70 5.72 -2.36 -9.70
C CYS A 70 5.97 -3.72 -9.03
N PHE A 71 6.36 -3.71 -7.75
CA PHE A 71 6.60 -4.92 -6.99
C PHE A 71 5.33 -5.77 -6.87
N ALA A 72 4.19 -5.18 -6.51
CA ALA A 72 2.90 -5.88 -6.40
C ALA A 72 2.46 -6.49 -7.74
N PHE A 73 2.67 -5.78 -8.84
CA PHE A 73 2.37 -6.27 -10.18
C PHE A 73 3.25 -7.48 -10.56
N PHE A 74 4.58 -7.36 -10.40
CA PHE A 74 5.52 -8.44 -10.72
C PHE A 74 5.31 -9.68 -9.85
N LEU A 75 5.05 -9.47 -8.55
CA LEU A 75 4.77 -10.57 -7.63
C LEU A 75 3.44 -11.25 -8.05
N GLY A 76 2.43 -10.48 -8.44
CA GLY A 76 1.12 -11.00 -8.84
C GLY A 76 1.19 -11.81 -10.12
N SER A 77 2.00 -11.36 -11.08
CA SER A 77 2.27 -12.12 -12.31
C SER A 77 3.04 -13.41 -12.04
N ALA A 78 3.97 -13.41 -11.08
CA ALA A 78 4.81 -14.58 -10.76
C ALA A 78 4.06 -15.65 -9.95
N SER A 79 3.05 -15.27 -9.16
CA SER A 79 2.30 -16.16 -8.27
C SER A 79 1.01 -16.72 -8.89
N GLY A 80 0.64 -16.29 -10.11
CA GLY A 80 -0.66 -16.60 -10.72
C GLY A 80 -1.83 -15.82 -10.12
N LEU A 81 -1.58 -14.97 -9.11
CA LEU A 81 -2.56 -14.09 -8.46
C LEU A 81 -2.55 -12.70 -9.12
N VAL A 82 -2.75 -12.69 -10.44
CA VAL A 82 -2.64 -11.50 -11.28
C VAL A 82 -3.66 -10.42 -10.87
N VAL A 83 -4.89 -10.83 -10.56
CA VAL A 83 -5.98 -9.89 -10.21
C VAL A 83 -5.69 -9.14 -8.89
N PRO A 84 -5.34 -9.80 -7.77
CA PRO A 84 -4.88 -9.11 -6.56
C PRO A 84 -3.68 -8.20 -6.78
N GLY A 85 -2.68 -8.65 -7.57
CA GLY A 85 -1.50 -7.86 -7.88
C GLY A 85 -1.81 -6.57 -8.65
N ILE A 86 -2.73 -6.64 -9.62
CA ILE A 86 -3.20 -5.46 -10.37
C ILE A 86 -3.94 -4.49 -9.45
N ILE A 87 -4.83 -4.96 -8.58
CA ILE A 87 -5.59 -4.10 -7.66
C ILE A 87 -4.64 -3.34 -6.74
N LEU A 88 -3.62 -4.00 -6.19
CA LEU A 88 -2.60 -3.36 -5.35
C LEU A 88 -1.74 -2.37 -6.13
N ALA A 89 -1.36 -2.72 -7.37
CA ALA A 89 -0.60 -1.81 -8.22
C ALA A 89 -1.40 -0.54 -8.54
N LEU A 90 -2.69 -0.66 -8.85
CA LEU A 90 -3.58 0.48 -9.08
C LEU A 90 -3.73 1.34 -7.83
N LEU A 91 -3.90 0.72 -6.66
CA LEU A 91 -3.98 1.43 -5.38
C LEU A 91 -2.71 2.26 -5.13
N ALA A 92 -1.54 1.65 -5.30
CA ALA A 92 -0.26 2.30 -5.06
C ALA A 92 0.04 3.40 -6.11
N VAL A 93 -0.35 3.23 -7.38
CA VAL A 93 -0.27 4.30 -8.39
C VAL A 93 -1.20 5.47 -8.07
N ALA A 94 -2.42 5.20 -7.60
CA ALA A 94 -3.36 6.24 -7.19
C ALA A 94 -2.80 7.06 -6.02
N GLU A 95 -2.18 6.40 -5.05
CA GLU A 95 -1.52 7.04 -3.90
C GLU A 95 -0.29 7.85 -4.30
N ALA A 96 0.52 7.36 -5.23
CA ALA A 96 1.64 8.14 -5.78
C ALA A 96 1.15 9.44 -6.42
N GLY A 97 0.03 9.38 -7.17
CA GLY A 97 -0.61 10.55 -7.76
C GLY A 97 -1.11 11.54 -6.70
N LEU A 98 -1.82 11.05 -5.68
CA LEU A 98 -2.28 11.86 -4.55
C LEU A 98 -1.11 12.49 -3.76
N SER A 99 0.03 11.80 -3.70
CA SER A 99 1.22 12.25 -2.98
C SER A 99 1.92 13.43 -3.63
N LEU A 100 1.77 13.58 -4.95
CA LEU A 100 2.33 14.68 -5.73
C LEU A 100 1.37 15.87 -5.86
N MET A 101 0.09 15.70 -5.51
CA MET A 101 -0.88 16.81 -5.57
C MET A 101 -0.56 17.89 -4.51
N PRO A 102 -0.64 19.18 -4.87
CA PRO A 102 -0.50 20.27 -3.90
C PRO A 102 -1.61 20.16 -2.84
N ALA A 103 -1.25 20.29 -1.56
CA ALA A 103 -2.28 20.37 -0.51
C ALA A 103 -2.99 21.72 -0.65
N GLY A 104 -4.26 21.69 -1.07
CA GLY A 104 -5.17 22.84 -0.99
C GLY A 104 -5.53 23.17 0.46
#